data_AF-A0A5B7C065-F1
#
_entry.id   AF-A0A5B7C065-F1
#
_cell.length_a   1.000
_cell.length_b   1.000
_cell.length_c   1.000
_cell.angle_alpha   90.00
_cell.angle_beta   90.00
_cell.angle_gamma   90.00
#
_symmetry.space_group_name_H-M   'P 1'
#
loop_
_entity.id
_entity.type
_entity.pdbx_description
1 polymer ?
#
loop_
_entity_poly.entity_id
_entity_poly.type
_entity_poly.pdbx_seq_one_letter_code
_entity_poly.pdbx_strand_id
1 'polypeptide(L)'
;VIAKYPRYSTMGGDSLVSLSNGDASEQPGPQRTYQVMVAATRDMGIGKDGKLPWRLPSELKFFKGITMTTSDPGKKNAVVMGRKTWESIPLDYRPLPGRLNVVLTRSGSFDIATAENVVICGSMPSALELLAETPYCYSIEKVFVIGGGQILREALNAPGCDAIHMTEIETNIRCDTFIPSVDISVFQPWYSSSPLVENNIRYCFVTYVRVRNSATELVDSSSGIKCDSSSDSIKLEIKSFNFLPKMIFERHDEYMYLSLVQDIISSGTQKDDRTGTGTLSKFGCQMRFNLRKSFPLLT
;
A
#
# COMPACT_ATOMS: atom_id res chain seq x y z
N VAL A 1 -11.49 53.43 5.51
CA VAL A 1 -12.56 52.50 5.90
C VAL A 1 -11.92 51.13 6.18
N ILE A 2 -11.09 50.99 7.22
CA ILE A 2 -11.40 50.61 8.62
C ILE A 2 -12.57 49.62 8.77
N ALA A 3 -12.25 48.36 9.05
CA ALA A 3 -12.91 47.47 10.02
C ALA A 3 -12.09 46.17 10.13
N LYS A 4 -11.29 45.94 11.18
CA LYS A 4 -11.60 45.54 12.57
C LYS A 4 -11.57 44.02 12.75
N TYR A 5 -10.45 43.53 13.29
CA TYR A 5 -10.36 42.33 14.12
C TYR A 5 -11.13 42.54 15.43
N PRO A 6 -11.73 41.51 16.04
CA PRO A 6 -12.08 41.55 17.45
C PRO A 6 -10.89 41.09 18.30
N ARG A 7 -10.44 41.98 19.20
CA ARG A 7 -9.78 41.63 20.46
C ARG A 7 -10.86 41.33 21.49
N TYR A 8 -10.64 40.33 22.33
CA TYR A 8 -11.15 40.32 23.70
C TYR A 8 -9.96 40.36 24.66
N SER A 9 -10.14 41.09 25.76
CA SER A 9 -9.09 41.52 26.68
C SER A 9 -9.52 41.22 28.13
N THR A 10 -8.60 40.62 28.90
CA THR A 10 -8.26 40.85 30.34
C THR A 10 -9.33 40.56 31.41
N MET A 11 -9.11 40.04 32.64
CA MET A 11 -8.00 39.81 33.63
C MET A 11 -8.41 38.53 34.44
N GLY A 12 -7.63 37.82 35.26
CA GLY A 12 -6.29 37.94 35.86
C GLY A 12 -6.15 36.86 36.96
N GLY A 13 -4.94 36.75 37.55
CA GLY A 13 -4.74 36.15 38.88
C GLY A 13 -4.14 34.74 38.92
N ASP A 14 -2.91 34.66 39.42
CA ASP A 14 -2.11 33.46 39.70
C ASP A 14 -2.83 32.39 40.54
N SER A 15 -2.52 31.12 40.25
CA SER A 15 -2.26 30.09 41.27
C SER A 15 -1.63 28.84 40.65
N LEU A 16 -0.46 28.46 41.19
CA LEU A 16 0.16 27.16 40.99
C LEU A 16 -0.84 26.04 41.29
N VAL A 17 -1.02 25.12 40.35
CA VAL A 17 -1.53 23.77 40.68
C VAL A 17 -0.67 22.76 39.94
N SER A 18 0.01 21.95 40.74
CA SER A 18 0.73 20.74 40.37
C SER A 18 -0.13 19.81 39.52
N LEU A 19 0.30 19.51 38.30
CA LEU A 19 -0.29 18.44 37.50
C LEU A 19 0.42 17.12 37.85
N SER A 20 -0.26 16.35 38.68
CA SER A 20 -0.01 14.94 38.97
C SER A 20 -0.21 14.10 37.72
N ASN A 21 0.68 13.10 37.56
CA ASN A 21 0.60 12.01 36.59
C ASN A 21 -0.82 11.44 36.47
N GLY A 22 -1.41 11.57 35.29
CA GLY A 22 -2.60 10.86 34.87
C GLY A 22 -2.28 10.09 33.61
N ASP A 23 -2.20 8.77 33.77
CA ASP A 23 -2.06 7.78 32.71
C ASP A 23 -3.30 7.82 31.81
N ALA A 24 -3.26 8.70 30.80
CA ALA A 24 -4.28 8.77 29.77
C ALA A 24 -3.90 7.74 28.71
N SER A 25 -4.65 6.64 28.68
CA SER A 25 -4.71 5.73 27.54
C SER A 25 -5.19 6.53 26.33
N GLU A 26 -4.24 7.07 25.56
CA GLU A 26 -4.48 7.66 24.24
C GLU A 26 -5.10 6.57 23.37
N GLN A 27 -6.41 6.69 23.15
CA GLN A 27 -7.07 6.00 22.05
C GLN A 27 -6.35 6.45 20.78
N PRO A 28 -5.67 5.56 20.02
CA PRO A 28 -4.95 5.99 18.84
C PRO A 28 -5.99 6.58 17.88
N GLY A 29 -5.82 7.87 17.55
CA GLY A 29 -6.58 8.50 16.47
C GLY A 29 -6.50 7.67 15.20
N PRO A 30 -7.39 7.87 14.21
CA PRO A 30 -7.47 7.03 13.02
C PRO A 30 -6.11 6.96 12.31
N GLN A 31 -5.36 5.89 12.55
CA GLN A 31 -4.00 5.78 12.05
C GLN A 31 -4.06 5.35 10.59
N ARG A 32 -3.55 6.21 9.72
CA ARG A 32 -3.45 5.93 8.29
C ARG A 32 -2.64 4.65 8.05
N THR A 33 -3.13 3.77 7.20
CA THR A 33 -2.39 2.57 6.80
C THR A 33 -1.36 2.89 5.71
N TYR A 34 -0.46 1.94 5.45
CA TYR A 34 0.60 2.10 4.46
C TYR A 34 0.86 0.81 3.68
N GLN A 35 1.66 0.92 2.63
CA GLN A 35 2.14 -0.19 1.82
C GLN A 35 3.66 -0.17 1.81
N VAL A 36 4.28 -1.32 1.61
CA VAL A 36 5.74 -1.42 1.48
C VAL A 36 6.11 -1.56 0.01
N MET A 37 7.18 -0.88 -0.41
CA MET A 37 7.81 -1.07 -1.71
C MET A 37 9.29 -1.41 -1.49
N VAL A 38 9.72 -2.60 -1.94
CA VAL A 38 11.08 -3.09 -1.67
C VAL A 38 11.59 -4.01 -2.77
N ALA A 39 12.90 -4.01 -3.00
CA ALA A 39 13.60 -5.02 -3.79
C ALA A 39 14.51 -5.84 -2.86
N ALA A 40 14.42 -7.16 -2.93
CA ALA A 40 15.14 -8.04 -2.01
C ALA A 40 15.66 -9.29 -2.73
N THR A 41 16.83 -9.77 -2.33
CA THR A 41 17.35 -11.08 -2.74
C THR A 41 16.56 -12.22 -2.10
N ARG A 42 16.82 -13.47 -2.52
CA ARG A 42 16.24 -14.68 -1.90
C ARG A 42 16.43 -14.75 -0.38
N ASP A 43 17.57 -14.25 0.12
CA ASP A 43 17.90 -14.23 1.55
C ASP A 43 17.43 -12.94 2.24
N MET A 44 16.50 -12.20 1.63
CA MET A 44 15.99 -10.91 2.11
C MET A 44 17.05 -9.81 2.28
N GLY A 45 18.11 -9.86 1.47
CA GLY A 45 19.12 -8.81 1.37
C GLY A 45 18.64 -7.65 0.51
N ILE A 46 18.75 -6.42 1.01
CA ILE A 46 18.25 -5.21 0.34
C ILE A 46 19.32 -4.16 0.03
N GLY A 47 20.54 -4.33 0.57
CA GLY A 47 21.56 -3.31 0.53
C GLY A 47 22.96 -3.83 0.83
N LYS A 48 23.95 -3.11 0.30
CA LYS A 48 25.37 -3.31 0.59
C LYS A 48 26.04 -1.94 0.69
N ASP A 49 26.77 -1.68 1.76
CA ASP A 49 27.54 -0.46 2.01
C ASP A 49 26.71 0.82 1.79
N GLY A 50 25.43 0.80 2.21
CA GLY A 50 24.50 1.91 2.11
C GLY A 50 23.89 2.15 0.72
N LYS A 51 24.14 1.26 -0.25
CA LYS A 51 23.65 1.37 -1.64
C LYS A 51 22.91 0.11 -2.06
N LEU A 52 22.16 0.21 -3.16
CA LEU A 52 21.61 -0.97 -3.85
C LEU A 52 22.77 -1.72 -4.53
N PRO A 53 22.95 -3.03 -4.29
CA PRO A 53 24.05 -3.80 -4.88
C PRO A 53 23.77 -4.25 -6.32
N TRP A 54 22.68 -3.76 -6.92
CA TRP A 54 22.27 -4.00 -8.30
C TRP A 54 21.87 -2.70 -8.99
N ARG A 55 21.86 -2.73 -10.32
CA ARG A 55 21.36 -1.64 -11.16
C ARG A 55 20.30 -2.20 -12.11
N LEU A 56 19.04 -1.94 -11.78
CA LEU A 56 17.88 -2.46 -12.51
C LEU A 56 16.95 -1.30 -12.93
N PRO A 57 17.20 -0.63 -14.07
CA PRO A 57 16.36 0.49 -14.52
C PRO A 57 14.87 0.14 -14.65
N SER A 58 14.56 -1.09 -15.07
CA SER A 58 13.17 -1.56 -15.21
C SER A 58 12.49 -1.73 -13.85
N GLU A 59 13.24 -2.10 -12.81
CA GLU A 59 12.78 -2.13 -11.41
C GLU A 59 12.49 -0.71 -10.90
N LEU A 60 13.39 0.24 -11.13
CA LEU A 60 13.19 1.64 -10.74
C LEU A 60 11.99 2.27 -11.46
N LYS A 61 11.72 1.88 -12.71
CA LYS A 61 10.51 2.28 -13.46
C LYS A 61 9.25 1.72 -12.79
N PHE A 62 9.29 0.46 -12.34
CA PHE A 62 8.20 -0.17 -11.60
C PHE A 62 7.97 0.53 -10.25
N PHE A 63 9.03 0.76 -9.46
CA PHE A 63 9.01 1.54 -8.23
C PHE A 63 8.36 2.92 -8.44
N LYS A 64 8.78 3.65 -9.47
CA LYS A 64 8.21 4.96 -9.81
C LYS A 64 6.73 4.84 -10.16
N GLY A 65 6.35 3.86 -10.99
CA GLY A 65 4.96 3.63 -11.37
C GLY A 65 4.06 3.40 -10.15
N ILE A 66 4.40 2.43 -9.31
CA ILE A 66 3.62 2.08 -8.11
C ILE A 66 3.50 3.25 -7.14
N THR A 67 4.63 3.91 -6.84
CA THR A 67 4.63 4.99 -5.84
C THR A 67 4.05 6.30 -6.37
N MET A 68 3.87 6.49 -7.68
CA MET A 68 3.29 7.72 -8.25
C MET A 68 1.83 7.57 -8.68
N THR A 69 1.36 6.37 -9.02
CA THR A 69 -0.02 6.19 -9.50
C THR A 69 -1.03 6.46 -8.39
N THR A 70 -1.94 7.39 -8.65
CA THR A 70 -3.13 7.68 -7.84
C THR A 70 -4.39 7.34 -8.65
N SER A 71 -5.48 7.07 -7.95
CA SER A 71 -6.82 6.99 -8.55
C SER A 71 -7.39 8.39 -8.80
N ASP A 72 -7.09 9.33 -7.91
CA ASP A 72 -7.46 10.75 -8.04
C ASP A 72 -6.30 11.57 -8.64
N PRO A 73 -6.46 12.18 -9.83
CA PRO A 73 -5.44 13.03 -10.46
C PRO A 73 -5.06 14.29 -9.64
N GLY A 74 -5.94 14.73 -8.73
CA GLY A 74 -5.69 15.88 -7.85
C GLY A 74 -4.83 15.54 -6.63
N LYS A 75 -4.60 14.24 -6.37
CA LYS A 75 -3.83 13.77 -5.21
C LYS A 75 -2.42 13.34 -5.60
N LYS A 76 -1.57 13.21 -4.58
CA LYS A 76 -0.23 12.61 -4.68
C LYS A 76 -0.14 11.43 -3.72
N ASN A 77 0.92 10.63 -3.84
CA ASN A 77 1.28 9.65 -2.80
C ASN A 77 2.44 10.17 -1.96
N ALA A 78 2.57 9.64 -0.75
CA ALA A 78 3.69 9.88 0.14
C ALA A 78 4.66 8.68 0.12
N VAL A 79 5.96 8.95 0.15
CA VAL A 79 7.02 7.95 0.33
C VAL A 79 7.74 8.22 1.64
N VAL A 80 7.72 7.25 2.55
CA VAL A 80 8.34 7.32 3.87
C VAL A 80 9.64 6.54 3.84
N MET A 81 10.72 7.18 4.26
CA MET A 81 12.05 6.57 4.28
C MET A 81 12.91 7.04 5.44
N GLY A 82 13.91 6.26 5.81
CA GLY A 82 14.90 6.65 6.83
C GLY A 82 15.99 7.54 6.25
N ARG A 83 16.65 8.31 7.12
CA ARG A 83 17.78 9.20 6.75
C ARG A 83 18.83 8.55 5.85
N LYS A 84 19.30 7.34 6.16
CA LYS A 84 20.33 6.65 5.35
C LYS A 84 19.83 6.31 3.93
N THR A 85 18.55 5.95 3.80
CA THR A 85 17.92 5.70 2.49
C THR A 85 17.73 7.01 1.74
N TRP A 86 17.30 8.07 2.42
CA TRP A 86 17.25 9.40 1.83
C TRP A 86 18.62 9.78 1.26
N GLU A 87 19.68 9.64 2.06
CA GLU A 87 21.08 9.95 1.72
C GLU A 87 21.67 9.09 0.58
N SER A 88 21.13 7.90 0.33
CA SER A 88 21.60 7.03 -0.76
C SER A 88 20.99 7.37 -2.14
N ILE A 89 19.87 8.10 -2.18
CA ILE A 89 19.23 8.54 -3.44
C ILE A 89 20.14 9.58 -4.12
N PRO A 90 20.52 9.44 -5.40
CA PRO A 90 21.35 10.45 -6.06
C PRO A 90 20.69 11.83 -6.06
N LEU A 91 21.49 12.91 -5.98
CA LEU A 91 21.00 14.28 -5.85
C LEU A 91 20.04 14.68 -6.98
N ASP A 92 20.30 14.24 -8.22
CA ASP A 92 19.45 14.51 -9.39
C ASP A 92 18.04 13.90 -9.29
N TYR A 93 17.84 12.94 -8.39
CA TYR A 93 16.57 12.27 -8.16
C TYR A 93 15.98 12.52 -6.76
N ARG A 94 16.61 13.39 -5.97
CA ARG A 94 16.19 13.76 -4.61
C ARG A 94 15.72 15.22 -4.60
N PRO A 95 14.50 15.53 -4.14
CA PRO A 95 13.44 14.62 -3.70
C PRO A 95 12.87 13.77 -4.85
N LEU A 96 12.22 12.65 -4.52
CA LEU A 96 11.54 11.83 -5.51
C LEU A 96 10.36 12.62 -6.11
N PRO A 97 10.38 12.98 -7.41
CA PRO A 97 9.41 13.91 -7.98
C PRO A 97 8.00 13.31 -8.02
N GLY A 98 7.00 14.19 -7.94
CA GLY A 98 5.57 13.83 -7.98
C GLY A 98 5.02 13.15 -6.73
N ARG A 99 5.82 13.10 -5.64
CA ARG A 99 5.48 12.47 -4.36
C ARG A 99 5.84 13.38 -3.21
N LEU A 100 5.13 13.24 -2.09
CA LEU A 100 5.55 13.81 -0.82
C LEU A 100 6.63 12.91 -0.22
N ASN A 101 7.82 13.46 0.05
CA ASN A 101 8.93 12.70 0.62
C ASN A 101 8.97 12.91 2.14
N VAL A 102 8.76 11.84 2.90
CA VAL A 102 8.78 11.88 4.37
C VAL A 102 10.05 11.20 4.86
N VAL A 103 10.92 11.95 5.51
CA VAL A 103 12.21 11.47 6.01
C VAL A 103 12.16 11.29 7.52
N LEU A 104 12.37 10.05 7.98
CA LEU A 104 12.42 9.72 9.38
C LEU A 104 13.84 9.95 9.95
N THR A 105 13.96 10.86 10.91
CA THR A 105 15.21 11.15 11.62
C THR A 105 14.95 11.60 13.06
N ARG A 106 15.81 11.18 13.98
CA ARG A 106 15.79 11.60 15.40
C ARG A 106 16.61 12.87 15.65
N SER A 107 17.54 13.18 14.75
CA SER A 107 18.35 14.39 14.81
C SER A 107 17.50 15.54 14.30
N GLY A 108 16.86 16.28 15.21
CA GLY A 108 15.85 17.31 14.94
C GLY A 108 16.33 18.54 14.15
N SER A 109 17.58 18.57 13.70
CA SER A 109 18.12 19.58 12.80
C SER A 109 18.76 18.89 11.60
N PHE A 110 18.04 18.88 10.49
CA PHE A 110 18.58 18.53 9.19
C PHE A 110 18.13 19.61 8.21
N ASP A 111 19.07 20.22 7.48
CA ASP A 111 18.79 21.28 6.49
C ASP A 111 17.92 20.81 5.29
N ILE A 112 17.43 19.56 5.34
CA ILE A 112 16.50 18.94 4.40
C ILE A 112 15.14 19.66 4.35
N ALA A 113 14.72 20.33 5.44
CA ALA A 113 13.38 20.93 5.55
C ALA A 113 13.12 22.14 4.61
N THR A 114 14.12 22.54 3.80
CA THR A 114 14.01 23.66 2.85
C THR A 114 13.54 23.24 1.45
N ALA A 115 13.51 21.94 1.15
CA ALA A 115 13.07 21.44 -0.14
C ALA A 115 11.54 21.28 -0.21
N GLU A 116 10.93 21.82 -1.26
CA GLU A 116 9.49 21.62 -1.51
C GLU A 116 9.13 20.13 -1.58
N ASN A 117 7.98 19.77 -1.01
CA ASN A 117 7.49 18.39 -0.93
C ASN A 117 8.37 17.44 -0.11
N VAL A 118 9.13 17.97 0.86
CA VAL A 118 9.87 17.16 1.85
C VAL A 118 9.40 17.50 3.26
N VAL A 119 9.18 16.45 4.06
CA VAL A 119 8.72 16.54 5.45
C VAL A 119 9.61 15.68 6.32
N ILE A 120 9.90 16.15 7.52
CA ILE A 120 10.73 15.43 8.50
C ILE A 120 9.84 14.98 9.66
N CYS A 121 9.94 13.71 10.03
CA CYS A 121 9.25 13.14 11.19
C CYS A 121 10.21 12.36 12.09
N GLY A 122 9.91 12.28 13.39
CA GLY A 122 10.75 11.58 14.36
C GLY A 122 10.61 10.04 14.32
N SER A 123 9.45 9.56 13.85
CA SER A 123 9.07 8.15 13.90
C SER A 123 8.00 7.81 12.86
N MET A 124 7.81 6.51 12.59
CA MET A 124 6.73 6.03 11.71
C MET A 124 5.33 6.41 12.24
N PRO A 125 5.01 6.24 13.54
CA PRO A 125 3.73 6.72 14.08
C PRO A 125 3.48 8.21 13.84
N SER A 126 4.46 9.07 14.15
CA SER A 126 4.34 10.53 13.93
C SER A 126 4.14 10.90 12.46
N ALA A 127 4.75 10.14 11.54
CA ALA A 127 4.55 10.34 10.11
C ALA A 127 3.13 9.96 9.67
N LEU A 128 2.59 8.85 10.18
CA LEU A 128 1.23 8.41 9.85
C LEU A 128 0.17 9.36 10.41
N GLU A 129 0.38 9.86 11.63
CA GLU A 129 -0.46 10.88 12.26
C GLU A 129 -0.46 12.18 11.45
N LEU A 130 0.71 12.70 11.11
CA LEU A 130 0.83 13.88 10.26
C LEU A 130 0.15 13.69 8.90
N LEU A 131 0.28 12.52 8.29
CA LEU A 131 -0.35 12.21 7.01
C LEU A 131 -1.87 11.97 7.12
N ALA A 132 -2.40 11.74 8.33
CA ALA A 132 -3.83 11.65 8.61
C ALA A 132 -4.46 13.03 8.89
N GLU A 133 -3.65 14.05 9.13
CA GLU A 133 -4.07 15.41 9.45
C GLU A 133 -4.16 16.33 8.21
N THR A 134 -4.80 17.49 8.37
CA THR A 134 -4.86 18.50 7.31
C THR A 134 -3.49 19.16 7.08
N PRO A 135 -3.09 19.45 5.82
CA PRO A 135 -3.81 19.25 4.55
C PRO A 135 -3.57 17.88 3.89
N TYR A 136 -2.78 17.00 4.51
CA TYR A 136 -2.33 15.73 3.90
C TYR A 136 -3.43 14.68 3.78
N CYS A 137 -4.44 14.69 4.65
CA CYS A 137 -5.59 13.81 4.54
C CYS A 137 -6.38 14.01 3.23
N TYR A 138 -6.38 15.22 2.66
CA TYR A 138 -7.05 15.53 1.40
C TYR A 138 -6.13 15.41 0.18
N SER A 139 -4.85 15.72 0.33
CA SER A 139 -3.90 15.80 -0.78
C SER A 139 -3.09 14.52 -1.03
N ILE A 140 -2.95 13.65 -0.02
CA ILE A 140 -2.24 12.38 -0.14
C ILE A 140 -3.27 11.26 -0.29
N GLU A 141 -3.07 10.35 -1.25
CA GLU A 141 -3.92 9.17 -1.45
C GLU A 141 -3.36 7.94 -0.71
N LYS A 142 -2.10 7.57 -0.97
CA LYS A 142 -1.45 6.40 -0.36
C LYS A 142 -0.10 6.73 0.26
N VAL A 143 0.31 5.92 1.23
CA VAL A 143 1.61 6.00 1.91
C VAL A 143 2.42 4.76 1.58
N PHE A 144 3.64 4.95 1.08
CA PHE A 144 4.57 3.88 0.76
C PHE A 144 5.81 3.96 1.64
N VAL A 145 6.10 2.90 2.39
CA VAL A 145 7.36 2.74 3.12
C VAL A 145 8.39 2.12 2.18
N ILE A 146 9.51 2.80 1.96
CA ILE A 146 10.50 2.41 0.93
C ILE A 146 11.87 2.03 1.48
N GLY A 147 12.05 2.02 2.81
CA GLY A 147 13.34 1.71 3.44
C GLY A 147 13.73 2.67 4.56
N GLY A 148 14.87 2.49 5.24
CA GLY A 148 15.86 1.42 5.04
C GLY A 148 15.58 0.19 5.90
N GLY A 149 16.59 -0.68 6.04
CA GLY A 149 16.42 -1.98 6.71
C GLY A 149 15.84 -1.92 8.13
N GLN A 150 16.18 -0.89 8.92
CA GLN A 150 15.59 -0.72 10.26
C GLN A 150 14.07 -0.48 10.19
N ILE A 151 13.65 0.47 9.35
CA ILE A 151 12.23 0.83 9.20
C ILE A 151 11.46 -0.35 8.61
N LEU A 152 12.00 -1.01 7.59
CA LEU A 152 11.35 -2.16 6.98
C LEU A 152 11.23 -3.35 7.94
N ARG A 153 12.17 -3.55 8.86
CA ARG A 153 12.07 -4.60 9.88
C ARG A 153 10.87 -4.40 10.81
N GLU A 154 10.57 -3.15 11.14
CA GLU A 154 9.43 -2.79 11.99
C GLU A 154 8.12 -2.71 11.17
N ALA A 155 8.20 -2.31 9.90
CA ALA A 155 7.02 -2.01 9.08
C ALA A 155 6.48 -3.19 8.24
N LEU A 156 7.34 -4.10 7.75
CA LEU A 156 6.98 -5.09 6.72
C LEU A 156 5.77 -5.93 7.11
N ASN A 157 5.78 -6.50 8.31
CA ASN A 157 4.73 -7.40 8.79
C ASN A 157 3.78 -6.74 9.80
N ALA A 158 3.96 -5.46 10.12
CA ALA A 158 3.18 -4.77 11.13
C ALA A 158 1.71 -4.58 10.71
N PRO A 159 0.76 -4.52 11.66
CA PRO A 159 -0.68 -4.49 11.38
C PRO A 159 -1.12 -3.37 10.42
N GLY A 160 -0.43 -2.22 10.44
CA GLY A 160 -0.72 -1.09 9.54
C GLY A 160 -0.26 -1.25 8.09
N CYS A 161 0.44 -2.33 7.75
CA CYS A 161 0.89 -2.63 6.39
C CYS A 161 -0.17 -3.42 5.61
N ASP A 162 -0.81 -2.78 4.63
CA ASP A 162 -1.89 -3.39 3.83
C ASP A 162 -1.39 -4.24 2.67
N ALA A 163 -0.26 -3.87 2.07
CA ALA A 163 0.31 -4.58 0.94
C ALA A 163 1.84 -4.43 0.90
N ILE A 164 2.51 -5.42 0.31
CA ILE A 164 3.95 -5.43 0.08
C ILE A 164 4.18 -5.63 -1.41
N HIS A 165 4.72 -4.60 -2.08
CA HIS A 165 5.19 -4.65 -3.45
C HIS A 165 6.67 -5.01 -3.43
N MET A 166 6.99 -6.24 -3.81
CA MET A 166 8.33 -6.79 -3.75
C MET A 166 8.88 -7.08 -5.14
N THR A 167 10.08 -6.58 -5.42
CA THR A 167 10.91 -7.11 -6.51
C THR A 167 11.77 -8.23 -5.95
N GLU A 168 11.43 -9.47 -6.29
CA GLU A 168 12.17 -10.67 -5.86
C GLU A 168 13.35 -10.91 -6.79
N ILE A 169 14.56 -10.66 -6.30
CA ILE A 169 15.81 -10.88 -7.03
C ILE A 169 16.27 -12.31 -6.80
N GLU A 170 16.25 -13.10 -7.87
CA GLU A 170 16.57 -14.53 -7.83
C GLU A 170 18.08 -14.80 -7.89
N THR A 171 18.88 -13.79 -8.21
CA THR A 171 20.33 -13.90 -8.36
C THR A 171 21.03 -13.72 -7.01
N ASN A 172 22.05 -14.53 -6.73
CA ASN A 172 22.81 -14.43 -5.49
C ASN A 172 23.70 -13.17 -5.52
N ILE A 173 23.40 -12.21 -4.65
CA ILE A 173 24.12 -10.94 -4.52
C ILE A 173 24.47 -10.75 -3.04
N ARG A 174 25.70 -10.35 -2.74
CA ARG A 174 26.11 -10.12 -1.34
C ARG A 174 25.46 -8.85 -0.78
N CYS A 175 24.87 -8.99 0.40
CA CYS A 175 24.23 -7.91 1.14
C CYS A 175 24.77 -7.86 2.58
N ASP A 176 24.67 -6.68 3.21
CA ASP A 176 24.91 -6.48 4.65
C ASP A 176 23.67 -5.96 5.38
N THR A 177 22.66 -5.53 4.63
CA THR A 177 21.40 -5.00 5.15
C THR A 177 20.27 -5.94 4.75
N PHE A 178 19.56 -6.45 5.76
CA PHE A 178 18.54 -7.48 5.59
C PHE A 178 17.22 -7.10 6.29
N ILE A 179 16.12 -7.60 5.74
CA ILE A 179 14.75 -7.45 6.26
C ILE A 179 14.18 -8.83 6.63
N PRO A 180 13.11 -8.91 7.45
CA PRO A 180 12.45 -10.18 7.74
C PRO A 180 11.75 -10.74 6.49
N SER A 181 11.43 -12.03 6.52
CA SER A 181 10.58 -12.65 5.52
C SER A 181 9.15 -12.09 5.56
N VAL A 182 8.46 -12.08 4.42
CA VAL A 182 7.02 -11.80 4.37
C VAL A 182 6.29 -12.89 5.15
N ASP A 183 5.43 -12.49 6.09
CA ASP A 183 4.61 -13.42 6.86
C ASP A 183 3.41 -13.91 6.03
N ILE A 184 3.53 -15.11 5.49
CA ILE A 184 2.50 -15.74 4.64
C ILE A 184 1.25 -16.18 5.42
N SER A 185 1.26 -16.13 6.75
CA SER A 185 0.05 -16.40 7.54
C SER A 185 -0.92 -15.21 7.52
N VAL A 186 -0.40 -14.00 7.27
CA VAL A 186 -1.19 -12.76 7.22
C VAL A 186 -1.23 -12.12 5.84
N PHE A 187 -0.33 -12.50 4.94
CA PHE A 187 -0.27 -12.01 3.56
C PHE A 187 -0.48 -13.13 2.54
N GLN A 188 -1.26 -12.86 1.50
CA GLN A 188 -1.43 -13.73 0.34
C GLN A 188 -0.88 -13.06 -0.94
N PRO A 189 -0.34 -13.81 -1.91
CA PRO A 189 0.05 -13.26 -3.20
C PRO A 189 -1.17 -12.78 -3.98
N TRP A 190 -1.10 -11.56 -4.53
CA TRP A 190 -2.14 -10.93 -5.35
C TRP A 190 -1.74 -10.82 -6.81
N TYR A 191 -0.47 -10.52 -7.06
CA TYR A 191 0.07 -10.36 -8.41
C TYR A 191 1.47 -10.94 -8.46
N SER A 192 1.79 -11.66 -9.55
CA SER A 192 3.15 -12.07 -9.87
C SER A 192 3.40 -11.93 -11.36
N SER A 193 4.32 -11.05 -11.72
CA SER A 193 4.82 -10.95 -13.09
C SER A 193 5.55 -12.22 -13.55
N SER A 194 5.72 -12.37 -14.86
CA SER A 194 6.68 -13.32 -15.42
C SER A 194 8.11 -12.88 -15.10
N PRO A 195 9.07 -13.81 -14.89
CA PRO A 195 10.46 -13.46 -14.64
C PRO A 195 11.06 -12.60 -15.75
N LEU A 196 11.77 -11.54 -15.37
CA LEU A 196 12.56 -10.68 -16.23
C LEU A 196 14.05 -10.97 -16.02
N VAL A 197 14.85 -10.65 -17.03
CA VAL A 197 16.31 -10.69 -16.94
C VAL A 197 16.86 -9.35 -17.44
N GLU A 198 17.61 -8.65 -16.59
CA GLU A 198 18.26 -7.37 -16.92
C GLU A 198 19.64 -7.37 -16.27
N ASN A 199 20.68 -7.05 -17.04
CA ASN A 199 22.08 -7.02 -16.55
C ASN A 199 22.51 -8.35 -15.87
N ASN A 200 22.14 -9.49 -16.45
CA ASN A 200 22.36 -10.84 -15.89
C ASN A 200 21.73 -11.11 -14.52
N ILE A 201 20.78 -10.26 -14.10
CA ILE A 201 20.02 -10.43 -12.87
C ILE A 201 18.61 -10.84 -13.27
N ARG A 202 18.20 -12.02 -12.79
CA ARG A 202 16.84 -12.52 -12.92
C ARG A 202 16.00 -12.06 -11.73
N TYR A 203 14.82 -11.51 -11.99
CA TYR A 203 13.90 -11.06 -10.95
C TYR A 203 12.45 -11.08 -11.43
N CYS A 204 11.50 -10.97 -10.50
CA CYS A 204 10.10 -10.75 -10.80
C CYS A 204 9.47 -9.75 -9.83
N PHE A 205 8.42 -9.07 -10.26
CA PHE A 205 7.54 -8.27 -9.41
C PHE A 205 6.46 -9.13 -8.81
N VAL A 206 6.30 -9.04 -7.49
CA VAL A 206 5.28 -9.72 -6.70
C VAL A 206 4.57 -8.70 -5.82
N THR A 207 3.26 -8.80 -5.67
CA THR A 207 2.51 -8.05 -4.65
C THR A 207 1.86 -9.04 -3.70
N TYR A 208 2.10 -8.85 -2.42
CA TYR A 208 1.43 -9.54 -1.33
C TYR A 208 0.41 -8.61 -0.68
N VAL A 209 -0.74 -9.13 -0.29
CA VAL A 209 -1.87 -8.37 0.23
C VAL A 209 -2.30 -8.96 1.55
N ARG A 210 -2.47 -8.10 2.56
CA ARG A 210 -2.87 -8.52 3.89
C ARG A 210 -4.29 -9.09 3.84
N VAL A 211 -4.46 -10.30 4.36
CA VAL A 211 -5.77 -10.90 4.56
C VAL A 211 -6.37 -10.34 5.85
N ARG A 212 -7.48 -9.62 5.73
CA ARG A 212 -8.29 -9.23 6.89
C ARG A 212 -9.44 -10.23 7.00
N ASN A 213 -9.51 -10.98 8.08
CA ASN A 213 -10.71 -11.72 8.45
C ASN A 213 -11.62 -10.73 9.19
N SER A 214 -12.60 -10.16 8.50
CA SER A 214 -13.59 -9.32 9.17
C SER A 214 -14.68 -10.23 9.72
N ALA A 215 -14.54 -10.67 10.98
CA ALA A 215 -15.70 -11.17 11.71
C ALA A 215 -16.64 -9.98 11.97
N THR A 216 -17.67 -9.80 11.13
CA THR A 216 -18.71 -8.80 11.38
C THR A 216 -19.88 -9.47 12.09
N GLU A 217 -20.00 -9.22 13.40
CA GLU A 217 -21.24 -9.38 14.15
C GLU A 217 -22.24 -8.33 13.64
N LEU A 218 -23.34 -8.79 13.07
CA LEU A 218 -24.47 -7.92 12.76
C LEU A 218 -25.28 -7.80 14.04
N VAL A 219 -25.32 -6.60 14.62
CA VAL A 219 -26.25 -6.26 15.69
C VAL A 219 -27.65 -6.20 15.08
N ASP A 220 -28.50 -7.14 15.49
CA ASP A 220 -29.95 -7.10 15.27
C ASP A 220 -30.50 -5.76 15.77
N SER A 221 -31.01 -4.95 14.85
CA SER A 221 -31.95 -3.88 15.17
C SER A 221 -33.28 -4.25 14.54
N SER A 222 -34.09 -4.86 15.39
CA SER A 222 -35.49 -5.25 15.20
C SER A 222 -36.34 -4.19 14.47
N SER A 223 -36.98 -4.59 13.38
CA SER A 223 -38.44 -4.41 13.24
C SER A 223 -38.98 -5.61 12.46
N GLY A 224 -39.93 -6.31 13.09
CA GLY A 224 -40.21 -7.71 12.81
C GLY A 224 -41.05 -7.99 11.57
N ILE A 225 -40.88 -9.21 11.06
CA ILE A 225 -41.93 -10.14 10.60
C ILE A 225 -41.31 -11.54 10.73
N LYS A 226 -41.96 -12.42 11.51
CA LYS A 226 -41.61 -13.85 11.61
C LYS A 226 -41.96 -14.55 10.30
N CYS A 227 -41.02 -15.27 9.72
CA CYS A 227 -41.33 -16.40 8.85
C CYS A 227 -40.23 -17.46 8.98
N ASP A 228 -40.60 -18.63 9.50
CA ASP A 228 -39.75 -19.80 9.58
C ASP A 228 -39.43 -20.31 8.17
N SER A 229 -38.16 -20.27 7.78
CA SER A 229 -37.61 -21.24 6.82
C SER A 229 -36.08 -21.27 6.95
N SER A 230 -35.58 -22.46 7.28
CA SER A 230 -34.16 -22.82 7.30
C SER A 230 -33.49 -22.47 5.98
N SER A 231 -32.74 -21.39 5.97
CA SER A 231 -31.83 -21.04 4.88
C SER A 231 -30.53 -20.56 5.53
N ASP A 232 -29.52 -21.44 5.48
CA ASP A 232 -28.13 -21.11 5.79
C ASP A 232 -27.72 -19.97 4.86
N SER A 233 -27.81 -18.75 5.36
CA SER A 233 -27.34 -17.56 4.66
C SER A 233 -25.81 -17.60 4.69
N ILE A 234 -25.23 -18.06 3.58
CA ILE A 234 -23.79 -17.97 3.34
C ILE A 234 -23.43 -16.47 3.39
N LYS A 235 -22.87 -16.01 4.50
CA LYS A 235 -22.25 -14.69 4.63
C LYS A 235 -21.08 -14.65 3.63
N LEU A 236 -21.32 -14.10 2.45
CA LEU A 236 -20.25 -13.78 1.50
C LEU A 236 -19.52 -12.54 2.02
N GLU A 237 -18.35 -12.74 2.62
CA GLU A 237 -17.44 -11.68 3.02
C GLU A 237 -16.89 -10.98 1.77
N ILE A 238 -17.44 -9.82 1.40
CA ILE A 238 -16.90 -8.99 0.32
C ILE A 238 -15.64 -8.28 0.85
N LYS A 239 -14.47 -8.87 0.61
CA LYS A 239 -13.17 -8.24 0.92
C LYS A 239 -12.90 -7.09 -0.04
N SER A 240 -12.83 -5.86 0.46
CA SER A 240 -12.49 -4.67 -0.34
C SER A 240 -10.97 -4.44 -0.38
N PHE A 241 -10.40 -4.47 -1.59
CA PHE A 241 -8.96 -4.27 -1.83
C PHE A 241 -8.64 -2.91 -2.49
N ASN A 242 -9.52 -1.91 -2.30
CA ASN A 242 -9.41 -0.57 -2.91
C ASN A 242 -8.13 0.21 -2.50
N PHE A 243 -7.43 -0.26 -1.47
CA PHE A 243 -6.14 0.29 -1.07
C PHE A 243 -5.03 0.00 -2.10
N LEU A 244 -5.15 -1.05 -2.91
CA LEU A 244 -4.11 -1.39 -3.89
C LEU A 244 -3.94 -0.31 -4.97
N PRO A 245 -2.71 -0.10 -5.50
CA PRO A 245 -2.51 0.73 -6.69
C PRO A 245 -3.38 0.20 -7.83
N LYS A 246 -4.08 1.07 -8.57
CA LYS A 246 -4.99 0.67 -9.65
C LYS A 246 -4.33 -0.31 -10.64
N MET A 247 -3.08 0.00 -11.03
CA MET A 247 -2.28 -0.84 -11.92
C MET A 247 -2.00 -2.26 -11.38
N ILE A 248 -2.04 -2.48 -10.08
CA ILE A 248 -1.87 -3.81 -9.45
C ILE A 248 -3.21 -4.47 -9.17
N PHE A 249 -4.20 -3.69 -8.73
CA PHE A 249 -5.55 -4.17 -8.50
C PHE A 249 -6.11 -4.86 -9.76
N GLU A 250 -6.00 -4.21 -10.92
CA GLU A 250 -6.46 -4.72 -12.21
C GLU A 250 -5.58 -5.85 -12.78
N ARG A 251 -4.43 -6.14 -12.15
CA ARG A 251 -3.52 -7.22 -12.56
C ARG A 251 -3.74 -8.53 -11.81
N HIS A 252 -4.74 -8.61 -10.94
CA HIS A 252 -5.11 -9.90 -10.34
C HIS A 252 -5.50 -10.87 -11.45
N ASP A 253 -4.99 -12.10 -11.38
CA ASP A 253 -5.14 -13.12 -12.42
C ASP A 253 -6.62 -13.38 -12.77
N GLU A 254 -7.52 -13.29 -11.80
CA GLU A 254 -8.97 -13.47 -11.97
C GLU A 254 -9.62 -12.41 -12.87
N TYR A 255 -9.05 -11.19 -12.97
CA TYR A 255 -9.57 -10.18 -13.90
C TYR A 255 -9.46 -10.63 -15.35
N MET A 256 -8.58 -11.57 -15.69
CA MET A 256 -8.56 -12.16 -17.03
C MET A 256 -9.87 -12.90 -17.34
N TYR A 257 -10.39 -13.64 -16.36
CA TYR A 257 -11.67 -14.33 -16.48
C TYR A 257 -12.84 -13.35 -16.50
N LEU A 258 -12.89 -12.42 -15.53
CA LEU A 258 -13.98 -11.43 -15.44
C LEU A 258 -14.06 -10.54 -16.69
N SER A 259 -12.92 -10.09 -17.21
CA SER A 259 -12.88 -9.28 -18.44
C SER A 259 -13.37 -10.07 -19.64
N LEU A 260 -13.04 -11.36 -19.72
CA LEU A 260 -13.50 -12.22 -20.80
C LEU A 260 -15.02 -12.44 -20.73
N VAL A 261 -15.58 -12.66 -19.55
CA VAL A 261 -17.03 -12.76 -19.34
C VAL A 261 -17.72 -11.47 -19.79
N GLN A 262 -17.22 -10.31 -19.36
CA GLN A 262 -17.76 -9.00 -19.75
C GLN A 262 -17.67 -8.77 -21.27
N ASP A 263 -16.57 -9.18 -21.89
CA ASP A 263 -16.36 -9.07 -23.34
C ASP A 263 -17.35 -9.95 -24.14
N ILE A 264 -17.63 -11.17 -23.67
CA ILE A 264 -18.63 -12.06 -24.28
C ILE A 264 -20.04 -11.49 -24.12
N ILE A 265 -20.39 -10.94 -22.96
CA ILE A 265 -21.71 -10.33 -22.72
C ILE A 265 -21.90 -9.10 -23.62
N SER A 266 -20.87 -8.27 -23.77
CA SER A 266 -20.96 -7.00 -24.50
C SER A 266 -20.84 -7.13 -26.02
N SER A 267 -20.04 -8.08 -26.51
CA SER A 267 -19.70 -8.20 -27.93
C SER A 267 -19.85 -9.61 -28.52
N GLY A 268 -20.35 -10.56 -27.73
CA GLY A 268 -20.54 -11.95 -28.16
C GLY A 268 -21.59 -12.07 -29.26
N THR A 269 -21.36 -12.98 -30.19
CA THR A 269 -22.34 -13.30 -31.23
C THR A 269 -23.39 -14.25 -30.65
N GLN A 270 -24.66 -13.87 -30.77
CA GLN A 270 -25.77 -14.74 -30.41
C GLN A 270 -25.85 -15.94 -31.36
N LYS A 271 -25.94 -17.13 -30.81
CA LYS A 271 -26.08 -18.38 -31.56
C LYS A 271 -27.07 -19.30 -30.87
N ASP A 272 -27.82 -20.03 -31.68
CA ASP A 272 -28.60 -21.16 -31.18
C ASP A 272 -27.67 -22.29 -30.75
N ASP A 273 -28.13 -23.08 -29.78
CA ASP A 273 -27.41 -24.22 -29.26
C ASP A 273 -28.30 -25.48 -29.25
N ARG A 274 -27.69 -26.63 -29.00
CA ARG A 274 -28.36 -27.93 -28.99
C ARG A 274 -29.44 -28.03 -27.89
N THR A 275 -29.34 -27.22 -26.83
CA THR A 275 -30.29 -27.24 -25.71
C THR A 275 -31.51 -26.33 -25.94
N GLY A 276 -31.47 -25.47 -26.96
CA GLY A 276 -32.53 -24.50 -27.26
C GLY A 276 -32.54 -23.30 -26.32
N THR A 277 -31.48 -23.10 -25.52
CA THR A 277 -31.33 -21.97 -24.60
C THR A 277 -30.73 -20.76 -25.31
N GLY A 278 -29.88 -21.01 -26.31
CA GLY A 278 -29.09 -19.98 -26.99
C GLY A 278 -27.87 -19.55 -26.18
N THR A 279 -26.87 -19.03 -26.87
CA THR A 279 -25.58 -18.64 -26.28
C THR A 279 -25.08 -17.32 -26.85
N LEU A 280 -24.31 -16.57 -26.05
CA LEU A 280 -23.40 -15.54 -26.53
C LEU A 280 -22.00 -16.15 -26.61
N SER A 281 -21.36 -16.05 -27.77
CA SER A 281 -20.07 -16.72 -28.00
C SER A 281 -19.04 -15.81 -28.67
N LYS A 282 -17.77 -16.02 -28.34
CA LYS A 282 -16.61 -15.41 -28.98
C LYS A 282 -15.57 -16.50 -29.26
N PHE A 283 -14.90 -16.43 -30.40
CA PHE A 283 -13.97 -17.46 -30.86
C PHE A 283 -12.51 -17.05 -30.61
N GLY A 284 -11.67 -17.98 -30.18
CA GLY A 284 -10.22 -17.78 -30.10
C GLY A 284 -9.70 -17.02 -28.88
N CYS A 285 -10.38 -17.12 -27.73
CA CYS A 285 -9.94 -16.47 -26.49
C CYS A 285 -8.84 -17.27 -25.77
N GLN A 286 -7.89 -16.59 -25.11
CA GLN A 286 -6.81 -17.21 -24.35
C GLN A 286 -6.64 -16.55 -22.98
N MET A 287 -6.43 -17.36 -21.95
CA MET A 287 -6.01 -16.93 -20.61
C MET A 287 -4.72 -17.65 -20.21
N ARG A 288 -3.89 -17.02 -19.36
CA ARG A 288 -2.62 -17.57 -18.88
C ARG A 288 -2.45 -17.23 -17.41
N PHE A 289 -2.17 -18.24 -16.60
CA PHE A 289 -2.07 -18.12 -15.15
C PHE A 289 -0.67 -18.49 -14.67
N ASN A 290 -0.15 -17.76 -13.69
CA ASN A 290 1.18 -18.01 -13.14
C ASN A 290 1.14 -18.94 -11.92
N LEU A 291 1.43 -20.22 -12.14
CA LEU A 291 1.34 -21.25 -11.09
C LEU A 291 2.49 -21.26 -10.06
N ARG A 292 3.45 -20.32 -10.14
CA ARG A 292 4.61 -20.32 -9.23
C ARG A 292 4.26 -19.89 -7.81
N LYS A 293 3.21 -19.07 -7.66
CA LYS A 293 2.88 -18.40 -6.40
C LYS A 293 1.45 -18.66 -5.93
N SER A 294 0.52 -18.95 -6.84
CA SER A 294 -0.88 -19.23 -6.54
C SER A 294 -1.43 -20.31 -7.45
N PHE A 295 -2.57 -20.88 -7.04
CA PHE A 295 -3.38 -21.76 -7.86
C PHE A 295 -4.63 -20.99 -8.30
N PRO A 296 -4.96 -20.93 -9.61
CA PRO A 296 -6.03 -20.10 -10.14
C PRO A 296 -7.40 -20.76 -9.91
N LEU A 297 -7.80 -20.85 -8.64
CA LEU A 297 -9.15 -21.19 -8.24
C LEU A 297 -9.94 -19.87 -8.14
N LEU A 298 -10.98 -19.73 -8.96
CA LEU A 298 -11.85 -18.54 -8.96
C LEU A 298 -12.52 -18.36 -7.59
N THR A 299 -12.73 -17.12 -7.18
CA THR A 299 -13.23 -16.73 -5.85
C THR A 299 -14.51 -15.91 -5.89
#